data_AF-A0A537LV98-F1
#
_entry.id   AF-A0A537LV98-F1
#
_cell.length_a   1.000
_cell.length_b   1.000
_cell.length_c   1.000
_cell.angle_alpha   90.00
_cell.angle_beta   90.00
_cell.angle_gamma   90.00
#
_symmetry.space_group_name_H-M   'P 1'
#
loop_
_entity.id
_entity.type
_entity.pdbx_description
1 polymer ?
#
loop_
_entity_poly.entity_id
_entity_poly.type
_entity_poly.pdbx_seq_one_letter_code
_entity_poly.pdbx_strand_id
1 'polypeptide(L)' 'MVARRGVVAVDPSVIRLGTRLHVDGYGDAVAGDTGGAIRGYRIDLCFNTYEEAMQFGRRPVTVYILGRP' A
#
# COMPACT_ATOMS: atom_id res chain seq x y z
N MET A 1 2.38 12.86 7.22
CA MET A 1 2.34 11.60 7.99
C MET A 1 3.71 10.96 7.85
N VAL A 2 4.28 10.36 8.90
CA VAL A 2 5.57 9.64 8.78
C VAL A 2 5.30 8.28 8.13
N ALA A 3 6.14 7.87 7.18
CA ALA A 3 6.05 6.55 6.57
C ALA A 3 6.17 5.47 7.65
N ARG A 4 5.17 4.59 7.72
CA ARG A 4 5.12 3.47 8.66
C ARG A 4 4.37 2.31 8.04
N ARG A 5 4.71 1.10 8.46
CA ARG A 5 3.98 -0.11 8.08
C ARG A 5 2.48 0.05 8.39
N GLY A 6 1.63 -0.39 7.47
CA GLY A 6 0.17 -0.24 7.55
C GLY A 6 -0.39 1.04 6.92
N VAL A 7 0.47 1.93 6.41
CA VAL A 7 0.08 3.03 5.51
C VAL A 7 0.65 2.75 4.13
N VAL A 8 -0.21 2.79 3.11
CA VAL A 8 0.14 2.44 1.72
C VAL A 8 -0.08 3.64 0.82
N ALA A 9 0.88 3.90 -0.07
CA ALA A 9 0.72 4.89 -1.11
C ALA A 9 -0.04 4.27 -2.29
N VAL A 10 -1.04 4.98 -2.80
CA VAL A 10 -1.90 4.52 -3.90
C VAL A 10 -2.11 5.62 -4.94
N ASP A 11 -2.69 5.25 -6.09
CA ASP A 11 -3.32 6.21 -6.99
C ASP A 11 -4.77 6.51 -6.52
N PRO A 12 -5.11 7.75 -6.10
CA PRO A 12 -6.44 8.10 -5.64
C PRO A 12 -7.56 7.94 -6.69
N SER A 13 -7.21 7.89 -7.98
CA SER A 13 -8.19 7.64 -9.06
C SER A 13 -8.64 6.18 -9.12
N VAL A 14 -7.85 5.26 -8.54
CA VAL A 14 -8.15 3.82 -8.46
C VAL A 14 -8.61 3.43 -7.05
N ILE A 15 -7.88 3.85 -6.02
CA ILE A 15 -8.19 3.59 -4.61
C ILE A 15 -8.25 4.91 -3.87
N ARG A 16 -9.45 5.31 -3.42
CA ARG A 16 -9.64 6.55 -2.66
C ARG A 16 -8.83 6.51 -1.36
N LEU A 17 -8.22 7.65 -1.00
CA LEU A 17 -7.55 7.80 0.30
C LEU A 17 -8.51 7.57 1.48
N GLY A 18 -7.97 7.04 2.57
CA GLY A 18 -8.70 6.59 3.75
C GLY A 18 -9.27 5.17 3.65
N THR A 19 -9.29 4.56 2.46
CA THR A 19 -9.81 3.19 2.28
C THR A 19 -8.98 2.17 3.07
N ARG A 20 -9.67 1.23 3.75
CA ARG A 20 -9.04 0.09 4.41
C ARG A 20 -8.82 -1.04 3.41
N LEU A 21 -7.64 -1.64 3.46
CA LEU A 21 -7.13 -2.61 2.51
C LEU A 21 -6.61 -3.85 3.25
N HIS A 22 -6.68 -5.01 2.61
CA HIS A 22 -5.82 -6.15 2.91
C HIS A 22 -4.93 -6.42 1.70
N VAL A 23 -3.62 -6.52 1.91
CA VAL A 23 -2.66 -6.82 0.85
C VAL A 23 -2.00 -8.17 1.13
N ASP A 24 -2.17 -9.12 0.20
CA ASP A 24 -1.62 -10.46 0.37
C ASP A 24 -0.10 -10.43 0.57
N GLY A 25 0.34 -11.13 1.61
CA GLY A 25 1.75 -11.19 2.02
C GLY A 25 2.27 -9.96 2.75
N TYR A 26 1.45 -8.92 2.97
CA TYR A 26 1.84 -7.72 3.72
C TYR A 26 0.97 -7.49 4.97
N GLY A 27 -0.35 -7.68 4.83
CA GLY A 27 -1.35 -7.52 5.88
C GLY A 27 -2.30 -6.34 5.66
N ASP A 28 -2.99 -5.96 6.73
CA ASP A 28 -3.95 -4.86 6.72
C ASP A 28 -3.27 -3.49 6.62
N ALA A 29 -3.89 -2.59 5.85
CA ALA A 29 -3.37 -1.24 5.65
C ALA A 29 -4.48 -0.21 5.38
N VAL A 30 -4.08 1.07 5.39
CA VAL A 30 -4.90 2.20 4.96
C VAL A 30 -4.23 2.90 3.79
N ALA A 31 -5.01 3.24 2.77
CA ALA A 31 -4.61 4.14 1.69
C ALA A 31 -4.39 5.55 2.25
N GLY A 32 -3.21 5.85 2.76
CA GLY A 32 -2.95 7.08 3.51
C GLY A 32 -1.99 8.05 2.84
N ASP A 33 -1.44 7.67 1.68
CA ASP A 33 -0.45 8.49 0.97
C ASP A 33 -0.56 8.33 -0.56
N THR A 34 0.19 9.14 -1.28
CA THR A 34 0.31 9.11 -2.75
C THR A 34 1.76 9.29 -3.17
N GLY A 35 2.10 8.93 -4.40
CA GLY A 35 3.43 9.18 -4.95
C GLY A 35 3.37 9.48 -6.44
N GLY A 36 4.27 10.33 -6.94
CA GLY A 36 4.28 10.71 -8.36
C GLY A 36 4.39 9.51 -9.31
N ALA A 37 5.12 8.46 -8.89
CA ALA A 37 5.31 7.21 -9.63
C ALA A 37 4.28 6.12 -9.31
N ILE A 38 3.37 6.36 -8.36
CA ILE A 38 2.33 5.42 -7.92
C ILE A 38 1.04 5.78 -8.67
N ARG A 39 0.92 5.23 -9.88
CA ARG A 39 -0.16 5.50 -10.84
C ARG A 39 -0.83 4.22 -11.29
N GLY A 40 -2.15 4.23 -11.49
CA GLY A 40 -2.96 3.07 -11.87
C GLY A 40 -2.96 2.00 -10.78
N TYR A 41 -2.87 0.72 -11.17
CA TYR A 41 -2.86 -0.44 -10.27
C TYR A 41 -1.50 -0.70 -9.61
N ARG A 42 -0.80 0.38 -9.21
CA ARG A 42 0.47 0.33 -8.51
C ARG A 42 0.28 0.87 -7.09
N ILE A 43 0.89 0.19 -6.12
CA ILE A 43 0.92 0.62 -4.72
C ILE A 43 2.35 0.60 -4.20
N ASP A 44 2.62 1.36 -3.14
CA ASP A 44 3.89 1.31 -2.41
C ASP A 44 3.67 0.89 -0.96
N LEU A 45 4.41 -0.13 -0.52
CA LEU A 45 4.26 -0.77 0.78
C LEU A 45 5.45 -0.38 1.66
N CYS A 46 5.18 0.23 2.81
CA CYS A 46 6.24 0.59 3.75
C CYS A 46 6.60 -0.62 4.63
N PHE A 47 7.88 -1.01 4.67
CA PHE A 47 8.42 -2.03 5.57
C PHE A 47 9.27 -1.37 6.66
N ASN A 48 9.51 -2.09 7.76
CA ASN A 48 10.27 -1.55 8.88
C ASN A 48 11.78 -1.56 8.58
N THR A 49 12.24 -2.51 7.77
CA THR A 49 13.65 -2.63 7.38
C THR A 49 13.81 -2.74 5.87
N TYR A 50 15.02 -2.42 5.41
CA TYR A 50 15.40 -2.56 4.00
C TYR A 50 15.41 -4.04 3.58
N GLU A 51 15.89 -4.92 4.45
CA GLU A 51 15.97 -6.36 4.21
C GLU A 51 14.58 -6.97 3.98
N GLU A 52 13.58 -6.59 4.79
CA GLU A 52 12.19 -7.01 4.59
C GLU A 52 11.66 -6.57 3.22
N ALA A 53 11.90 -5.30 2.85
CA ALA A 53 11.47 -4.77 1.56
C ALA A 53 12.12 -5.51 0.38
N MET A 54 13.42 -5.82 0.50
CA MET A 54 14.17 -6.56 -0.51
C MET A 54 13.71 -8.02 -0.63
N GLN A 55 13.43 -8.68 0.50
CA GLN A 55 12.88 -10.03 0.52
C GLN A 55 11.46 -10.10 -0.07
N PHE A 56 10.64 -9.07 0.18
CA PHE A 56 9.31 -8.98 -0.42
C PHE A 56 9.40 -8.75 -1.94
N GLY A 57 10.28 -7.84 -2.36
CA GLY A 57 10.54 -7.52 -3.77
C GLY A 57 9.38 -6.85 -4.49
N ARG A 58 9.62 -6.41 -5.73
CA ARG A 58 8.55 -5.88 -6.60
C ARG A 58 7.83 -7.05 -7.25
N ARG A 59 6.54 -7.20 -6.97
CA ARG A 59 5.72 -8.27 -7.51
C ARG A 59 4.25 -7.86 -7.62
N PRO A 60 3.48 -8.49 -8.53
CA PRO A 60 2.03 -8.42 -8.47
C PRO A 60 1.53 -9.00 -7.14
N VAL A 61 0.53 -8.36 -6.56
CA VAL A 61 -0.15 -8.80 -5.35
C VAL A 61 -1.65 -8.60 -5.51
N THR A 62 -2.43 -9.40 -4.80
CA THR A 62 -3.87 -9.18 -4.68
C THR A 62 -4.13 -8.17 -3.56
N VAL A 63 -4.99 -7.20 -3.84
CA VAL A 63 -5.43 -6.19 -2.87
C VAL A 63 -6.94 -6.31 -2.71
N TYR A 64 -7.38 -6.51 -1.48
CA TYR A 64 -8.79 -6.55 -1.13
C TYR A 64 -9.21 -5.22 -0.52
N ILE A 65 -10.30 -4.65 -1.03
CA ILE A 65 -10.91 -3.47 -0.44
C ILE A 65 -11.82 -3.92 0.70
N LEU A 66 -11.43 -3.60 1.94
CA LEU A 66 -12.17 -4.00 3.14
C LEU A 66 -13.33 -3.05 3.46
N GLY A 67 -13.36 -1.87 2.84
CA GLY A 67 -14.39 -0.86 3.04
C GLY A 67 -13.80 0.51 3.38
N ARG A 68 -14.69 1.47 3.62
CA ARG A 68 -14.32 2.81 4.08
C ARG A 68 -14.37 2.87 5.62
N PRO A 69 -13.64 3.80 6.25
CA PRO A 69 -14.04 4.31 7.57
C PRO A 69 -15.44 4.92 7.51
#